data_AF-A0A2D5BNA3-F1
#
_entry.id   AF-A0A2D5BNA3-F1
#
_cell.length_a   1.000
_cell.length_b   1.000
_cell.length_c   1.000
_cell.angle_alpha   90.00
_cell.angle_beta   90.00
_cell.angle_gamma   90.00
#
_symmetry.space_group_name_H-M   'P 1'
#
loop_
_entity.id
_entity.type
_entity.pdbx_description
1 polymer ?
#
loop_
_entity_poly.entity_id
_entity_poly.type
_entity_poly.pdbx_seq_one_letter_code
_entity_poly.pdbx_strand_id
1 'polypeptide(L)'
;MCCFSGPVDRVAETNIFARESRKGHQFIVYSMTLETSADVAMILPLPVPVGSGEKAVTFINLEEYNGFFADAHRGFPRPRSKSATDLRAVRPSEQQLEVVSVGSFEASFVPTVADFARLDKRFRLPDGTFEKLPGYRDWGFAVFKLKKGKKKIHPMALEMPTRWPKKLFFPTVH
;
A
#
# COMPACT_ATOMS: atom_id res chain seq x y z
N MET A 1 -1.35 10.51 -1.41
CA MET A 1 -0.05 9.96 -1.79
C MET A 1 0.52 9.27 -0.55
N CYS A 2 1.53 8.42 -0.69
CA CYS A 2 2.32 7.98 0.45
C CYS A 2 3.54 8.89 0.63
N CYS A 3 4.04 9.00 1.85
CA CYS A 3 5.34 9.60 2.15
C CYS A 3 6.36 8.50 2.40
N PHE A 4 7.66 8.76 2.21
CA PHE A 4 8.73 7.86 2.61
C PHE A 4 9.55 8.46 3.75
N SER A 5 10.03 7.63 4.68
CA SER A 5 10.87 8.10 5.81
C SER A 5 12.30 8.50 5.43
N GLY A 6 12.69 8.28 4.17
CA GLY A 6 14.02 8.56 3.65
C GLY A 6 13.99 8.71 2.13
N PRO A 7 15.15 8.99 1.50
CA PRO A 7 15.26 9.16 0.06
C PRO A 7 14.88 7.89 -0.69
N VAL A 8 14.21 8.08 -1.83
CA VAL A 8 13.81 7.04 -2.76
C VAL A 8 14.24 7.48 -4.16
N ASP A 9 14.98 6.60 -4.84
CA ASP A 9 15.58 6.88 -6.14
C ASP A 9 14.51 6.81 -7.25
N ARG A 10 13.52 5.91 -7.11
CA ARG A 10 12.38 5.81 -8.03
C ARG A 10 11.14 5.17 -7.40
N VAL A 11 9.98 5.73 -7.73
CA VAL A 11 8.67 5.05 -7.64
C VAL A 11 8.05 5.03 -9.04
N ALA A 12 7.55 3.88 -9.48
CA ALA A 12 6.91 3.70 -10.78
C ALA A 12 5.85 2.60 -10.74
N GLU A 13 5.07 2.43 -11.82
CA GLU A 13 4.05 1.38 -11.95
C GLU A 13 3.05 1.33 -10.77
N THR A 14 2.73 2.48 -10.19
CA THR A 14 1.79 2.56 -9.07
C THR A 14 0.40 2.12 -9.51
N ASN A 15 -0.12 1.06 -8.90
CA ASN A 15 -1.49 0.59 -9.08
C ASN A 15 -2.23 0.68 -7.74
N ILE A 16 -3.45 1.20 -7.78
CA ILE A 16 -4.30 1.39 -6.60
C ILE A 16 -5.69 0.86 -6.92
N PHE A 17 -6.20 -0.02 -6.07
CA PHE A 17 -7.57 -0.49 -6.09
C PHE A 17 -8.23 -0.16 -4.75
N ALA A 18 -9.48 0.28 -4.80
CA ALA A 18 -10.30 0.49 -3.61
C ALA A 18 -11.74 0.11 -3.87
N ARG A 19 -12.39 -0.50 -2.88
CA ARG A 19 -13.84 -0.79 -2.89
C ARG A 19 -14.40 -0.78 -1.48
N GLU A 20 -15.72 -0.65 -1.35
CA GLU A 20 -16.41 -0.97 -0.10
C GLU A 20 -16.24 -2.46 0.23
N SER A 21 -15.98 -2.76 1.49
CA SER A 21 -15.92 -4.12 2.03
C SER A 21 -17.29 -4.53 2.57
N ARG A 22 -17.70 -3.80 3.61
CA ARG A 22 -18.96 -3.84 4.34
C ARG A 22 -19.30 -2.40 4.73
N LYS A 23 -20.54 -2.15 5.16
CA LYS A 23 -21.00 -0.81 5.53
C LYS A 23 -19.99 -0.05 6.41
N GLY A 24 -19.50 1.09 5.92
CA GLY A 24 -18.53 1.94 6.61
C GLY A 24 -17.09 1.41 6.65
N HIS A 25 -16.74 0.39 5.85
CA HIS A 25 -15.39 -0.15 5.72
C HIS A 25 -14.96 -0.21 4.25
N GLN A 26 -13.66 -0.09 4.02
CA GLN A 26 -13.07 -0.04 2.70
C GLN A 26 -11.85 -0.96 2.61
N PHE A 27 -11.74 -1.71 1.52
CA PHE A 27 -10.49 -2.31 1.10
C PHE A 27 -9.64 -1.29 0.34
N ILE A 28 -8.34 -1.29 0.59
CA ILE A 28 -7.32 -0.64 -0.25
C ILE A 28 -6.30 -1.71 -0.62
N VAL A 29 -5.97 -1.79 -1.90
CA VAL A 29 -4.83 -2.57 -2.40
C VAL A 29 -3.92 -1.63 -3.17
N TYR A 30 -2.62 -1.67 -2.87
CA TYR A 30 -1.61 -0.78 -3.43
C TYR A 30 -0.41 -1.61 -3.90
N SER A 31 0.11 -1.37 -5.11
CA SER A 31 1.40 -1.90 -5.55
C SER A 31 2.19 -0.83 -6.31
N MET A 32 3.51 -1.01 -6.38
CA MET A 32 4.43 -0.12 -7.08
C MET A 32 5.76 -0.84 -7.35
N THR A 33 6.53 -0.37 -8.33
CA THR A 33 7.96 -0.64 -8.45
C THR A 33 8.71 0.43 -7.66
N LEU A 34 9.56 0.00 -6.73
CA LEU A 34 10.38 0.84 -5.85
C LEU A 34 11.87 0.62 -6.14
N GLU A 35 12.65 1.69 -6.10
CA GLU A 35 14.11 1.68 -6.10
C GLU A 35 14.62 2.64 -5.03
N THR A 36 15.39 2.13 -4.07
CA THR A 36 16.02 2.94 -3.01
C THR A 36 17.33 2.29 -2.55
N SER A 37 18.33 3.12 -2.27
CA SER A 37 19.63 2.73 -1.71
C SER A 37 19.59 2.30 -0.23
N ALA A 38 18.51 2.60 0.51
CA ALA A 38 18.37 2.32 1.95
C ALA A 38 17.05 1.62 2.29
N ASP A 39 16.96 1.02 3.50
CA ASP A 39 15.69 0.55 4.04
C ASP A 39 14.83 1.78 4.40
N VAL A 40 13.57 1.82 3.95
CA VAL A 40 12.66 2.96 4.15
C VAL A 40 11.30 2.51 4.70
N ALA A 41 10.58 3.39 5.39
CA ALA A 41 9.15 3.23 5.63
C ALA A 41 8.34 3.98 4.56
N MET A 42 7.40 3.29 3.91
CA MET A 42 6.29 3.91 3.21
C MET A 42 5.17 4.18 4.23
N ILE A 43 4.72 5.42 4.32
CA ILE A 43 3.73 5.90 5.26
C ILE A 43 2.50 6.35 4.46
N LEU A 44 1.39 5.68 4.70
CA LEU A 44 0.14 5.83 3.96
C LEU A 44 -0.95 6.41 4.88
N PRO A 45 -1.33 7.69 4.72
CA PRO A 45 -2.44 8.28 5.47
C PRO A 45 -3.75 7.56 5.18
N LEU A 46 -4.45 7.13 6.23
CA LEU A 46 -5.73 6.45 6.20
C LEU A 46 -6.81 7.30 6.89
N PRO A 47 -7.89 7.69 6.19
CA PRO A 47 -8.99 8.47 6.75
C PRO A 47 -9.94 7.57 7.57
N VAL A 48 -9.43 7.01 8.66
CA VAL A 48 -10.20 6.26 9.65
C VAL A 48 -11.03 7.20 10.53
N PRO A 49 -12.10 6.73 11.20
CA PRO A 49 -12.78 7.50 12.24
C PRO A 49 -11.82 7.88 13.39
N VAL A 50 -11.95 9.10 13.91
CA VAL A 50 -11.17 9.57 15.07
C VAL A 50 -11.44 8.67 16.28
N GLY A 51 -10.40 8.29 17.01
CA GLY A 51 -10.50 7.34 18.13
C GLY A 51 -10.50 5.86 17.73
N SER A 52 -10.25 5.54 16.45
CA SER A 52 -9.99 4.16 16.02
C SER A 52 -8.78 3.58 16.76
N GLY A 53 -8.92 2.41 17.37
CA GLY A 53 -7.81 1.74 18.08
C GLY A 53 -6.81 1.03 17.15
N GLU A 54 -5.69 0.55 17.71
CA GLU A 54 -4.60 -0.13 16.99
C GLU A 54 -5.03 -1.33 16.14
N LYS A 55 -6.15 -1.98 16.50
CA LYS A 55 -6.70 -3.14 15.78
C LYS A 55 -7.80 -2.77 14.76
N ALA A 56 -7.98 -1.49 14.45
CA ALA A 56 -9.01 -1.03 13.52
C ALA A 56 -8.70 -1.38 12.05
N VAL A 57 -7.43 -1.52 11.68
CA VAL A 57 -6.98 -1.88 10.33
C VAL A 57 -6.52 -3.33 10.29
N THR A 58 -7.06 -4.09 9.34
CA THR A 58 -6.68 -5.49 9.10
C THR A 58 -5.81 -5.54 7.84
N PHE A 59 -4.54 -5.90 7.98
CA PHE A 59 -3.67 -6.17 6.83
C PHE A 59 -3.96 -7.55 6.25
N ILE A 60 -3.90 -7.67 4.93
CA ILE A 60 -4.21 -8.90 4.18
C ILE A 60 -2.96 -9.28 3.40
N ASN A 61 -2.43 -10.49 3.63
CA ASN A 61 -1.29 -10.97 2.86
C ASN A 61 -1.74 -11.39 1.45
N LEU A 62 -1.17 -10.75 0.42
CA LEU A 62 -1.35 -11.11 -0.99
C LEU A 62 -0.02 -11.46 -1.67
N GLU A 63 1.01 -11.87 -0.92
CA GLU A 63 2.30 -12.35 -1.44
C GLU A 63 2.13 -13.45 -2.49
N GLU A 64 1.30 -14.46 -2.21
CA GLU A 64 1.01 -15.55 -3.16
C GLU A 64 0.13 -15.10 -4.34
N TYR A 65 -0.45 -13.89 -4.30
CA TYR A 65 -1.34 -13.36 -5.34
C TYR A 65 -0.82 -12.08 -6.00
N ASN A 66 0.46 -12.12 -6.41
CA ASN A 66 1.12 -11.10 -7.24
C ASN A 66 0.33 -10.69 -8.50
N GLY A 67 -0.52 -11.60 -9.03
CA GLY A 67 -1.35 -11.38 -10.20
C GLY A 67 -2.54 -10.43 -10.01
N PHE A 68 -2.89 -10.04 -8.77
CA PHE A 68 -4.12 -9.30 -8.43
C PHE A 68 -4.51 -8.19 -9.43
N PHE A 69 -3.60 -7.27 -9.75
CA PHE A 69 -3.91 -6.15 -10.65
C PHE A 69 -4.02 -6.57 -12.13
N ALA A 70 -3.28 -7.58 -12.57
CA ALA A 70 -3.40 -8.12 -13.92
C ALA A 70 -4.74 -8.84 -14.10
N ASP A 71 -5.21 -9.54 -13.07
CA ASP A 71 -6.49 -10.23 -13.04
C ASP A 71 -7.66 -9.24 -12.94
N ALA A 72 -7.57 -8.23 -12.07
CA ALA A 72 -8.53 -7.13 -11.98
C ALA A 72 -8.68 -6.38 -13.31
N HIS A 73 -7.56 -6.14 -14.02
CA HIS A 73 -7.59 -5.53 -15.36
C HIS A 73 -8.36 -6.39 -16.39
N ARG A 74 -8.41 -7.73 -16.26
CA ARG A 74 -9.21 -8.57 -17.18
C ARG A 74 -10.72 -8.35 -17.02
N GLY A 75 -11.16 -7.83 -15.87
CA GLY A 75 -12.57 -7.46 -15.63
C GLY A 75 -13.04 -6.21 -16.38
N PHE A 76 -12.11 -5.41 -16.94
CA PHE A 76 -12.46 -4.24 -17.73
C PHE A 76 -12.47 -4.57 -19.23
N PRO A 77 -13.53 -4.17 -19.97
CA PRO A 77 -13.57 -4.34 -21.42
C PRO A 77 -12.37 -3.66 -22.08
N ARG A 78 -11.56 -4.43 -22.82
CA ARG A 78 -10.54 -3.83 -23.68
C ARG A 78 -11.26 -3.01 -24.77
N PRO A 79 -10.92 -1.73 -24.97
CA PRO A 79 -11.35 -1.00 -26.16
C PRO A 79 -10.98 -1.82 -27.39
N ARG A 80 -11.93 -2.01 -28.32
CA ARG A 80 -11.66 -2.73 -29.58
C ARG A 80 -10.64 -1.93 -30.39
N SER A 81 -9.36 -2.27 -30.27
CA SER A 81 -8.35 -1.84 -31.22
C SER A 81 -8.70 -2.42 -32.60
N LYS A 82 -8.68 -1.56 -33.62
CA LYS A 82 -8.57 -2.06 -35.00
C LYS A 82 -7.18 -2.66 -35.13
N SER A 83 -7.12 -3.95 -35.51
CA SER A 83 -5.94 -4.80 -35.33
C SER A 83 -4.74 -4.38 -36.18
N ALA A 84 -3.55 -4.65 -35.65
CA ALA A 84 -2.38 -5.04 -36.43
C ALA A 84 -1.61 -6.17 -35.70
N THR A 85 -2.06 -7.42 -35.95
CA THR A 85 -1.33 -8.71 -35.94
C THR A 85 -0.45 -9.18 -34.75
N ASP A 86 -0.64 -10.47 -34.44
CA ASP A 86 0.00 -11.31 -33.41
C ASP A 86 1.53 -11.30 -33.29
N LEU A 87 2.02 -11.55 -32.06
CA LEU A 87 3.07 -12.56 -31.77
C LEU A 87 2.81 -13.25 -30.40
N ARG A 88 3.15 -14.53 -30.28
CA ARG A 88 2.97 -15.39 -29.07
C ARG A 88 4.29 -15.70 -28.37
N ALA A 89 4.28 -15.87 -27.04
CA ALA A 89 5.34 -16.52 -26.25
C ALA A 89 4.76 -17.18 -24.97
N VAL A 90 5.37 -18.27 -24.46
CA VAL A 90 4.79 -19.15 -23.42
C VAL A 90 5.86 -19.73 -22.45
N ARG A 91 5.66 -19.53 -21.12
CA ARG A 91 6.14 -20.29 -19.91
C ARG A 91 7.66 -20.45 -19.69
N PRO A 92 8.13 -20.52 -18.40
CA PRO A 92 8.08 -21.75 -17.58
C PRO A 92 7.62 -21.55 -16.10
N SER A 93 7.64 -22.62 -15.30
CA SER A 93 7.27 -22.67 -13.87
C SER A 93 8.02 -23.80 -13.13
N GLU A 94 8.55 -23.55 -11.92
CA GLU A 94 9.13 -24.57 -11.01
C GLU A 94 8.83 -24.21 -9.54
N GLN A 95 8.67 -25.20 -8.65
CA GLN A 95 8.44 -25.06 -7.19
C GLN A 95 9.76 -25.32 -6.43
N GLN A 96 10.11 -24.63 -5.33
CA GLN A 96 9.67 -24.84 -3.92
C GLN A 96 10.12 -23.62 -3.04
N LEU A 97 9.97 -23.49 -1.70
CA LEU A 97 9.57 -24.36 -0.57
C LEU A 97 8.87 -23.50 0.55
N GLU A 98 8.67 -24.05 1.76
CA GLU A 98 8.01 -23.45 2.93
C GLU A 98 8.95 -22.59 3.83
N VAL A 99 8.58 -21.33 4.13
CA VAL A 99 8.96 -20.55 5.33
C VAL A 99 7.88 -19.47 5.60
N VAL A 100 7.53 -19.20 6.87
CA VAL A 100 6.53 -18.17 7.23
C VAL A 100 7.13 -16.75 7.31
N SER A 101 6.56 -15.82 6.53
CA SER A 101 6.68 -14.36 6.69
C SER A 101 5.41 -13.66 6.17
N VAL A 102 5.24 -12.37 6.48
CA VAL A 102 4.11 -11.57 5.96
C VAL A 102 4.55 -10.87 4.68
N GLY A 103 4.87 -11.62 3.63
CA GLY A 103 5.41 -11.01 2.43
C GLY A 103 6.87 -10.55 2.56
N SER A 104 7.22 -9.63 1.68
CA SER A 104 8.52 -8.98 1.57
C SER A 104 8.70 -7.72 2.45
N PHE A 105 7.74 -7.42 3.33
CA PHE A 105 7.71 -6.19 4.14
C PHE A 105 7.02 -6.38 5.50
N GLU A 106 7.45 -5.60 6.49
CA GLU A 106 6.74 -5.50 7.79
C GLU A 106 5.70 -4.37 7.71
N ALA A 107 4.45 -4.62 8.13
CA ALA A 107 3.40 -3.61 8.17
C ALA A 107 2.98 -3.28 9.62
N SER A 108 2.52 -2.05 9.86
CA SER A 108 1.98 -1.62 11.15
C SER A 108 0.92 -0.53 10.95
N PHE A 109 -0.13 -0.53 11.77
CA PHE A 109 -1.10 0.57 11.81
C PHE A 109 -0.77 1.50 12.99
N VAL A 110 -0.77 2.80 12.72
CA VAL A 110 -0.42 3.87 13.65
C VAL A 110 -1.66 4.75 13.80
N PRO A 111 -2.43 4.65 14.90
CA PRO A 111 -3.73 5.31 15.02
C PRO A 111 -3.69 6.84 15.03
N THR A 112 -2.63 7.42 15.60
CA THR A 112 -2.48 8.87 15.75
C THR A 112 -1.05 9.31 15.41
N VAL A 113 -0.85 10.60 15.17
CA VAL A 113 0.49 11.21 15.01
C VAL A 113 1.41 10.92 16.22
N ALA A 114 0.87 10.88 17.44
CA ALA A 114 1.67 10.61 18.64
C ALA A 114 2.22 9.17 18.68
N ASP A 115 1.52 8.21 18.10
CA ASP A 115 1.92 6.80 18.09
C ASP A 115 3.17 6.51 17.22
N PHE A 116 3.58 7.43 16.34
CA PHE A 116 4.87 7.32 15.63
C PHE A 116 6.06 7.23 16.60
N ALA A 117 5.94 7.78 17.81
CA ALA A 117 6.95 7.68 18.85
C ALA A 117 7.19 6.23 19.34
N ARG A 118 6.37 5.26 18.94
CA ARG A 118 6.48 3.83 19.27
C ARG A 118 7.11 2.97 18.17
N LEU A 119 7.27 3.48 16.93
CA LEU A 119 7.96 2.77 15.86
C LEU A 119 9.48 2.69 16.12
N ASP A 120 10.20 1.76 15.50
CA ASP A 120 11.67 1.82 15.44
C ASP A 120 12.10 3.11 14.73
N LYS A 121 13.13 3.80 15.27
CA LYS A 121 13.58 5.13 14.80
C LYS A 121 13.87 5.19 13.30
N ARG A 122 14.31 4.10 12.67
CA ARG A 122 14.61 4.02 11.23
C ARG A 122 13.38 4.15 10.33
N PHE A 123 12.19 3.98 10.91
CA PHE A 123 10.90 3.98 10.21
C PHE A 123 9.97 5.12 10.67
N ARG A 124 10.53 6.11 11.39
CA ARG A 124 9.85 7.36 11.75
C ARG A 124 10.16 8.44 10.71
N LEU A 125 9.27 9.43 10.63
CA LEU A 125 9.61 10.72 10.01
C LEU A 125 10.46 11.55 11.00
N PRO A 126 11.20 12.57 10.53
CA PRO A 126 11.87 13.51 11.42
C PRO A 126 10.90 14.19 12.39
N ASP A 127 11.34 14.45 13.61
CA ASP A 127 10.57 15.20 14.60
C ASP A 127 10.18 16.59 14.04
N GLY A 128 8.97 17.08 14.34
CA GLY A 128 8.45 18.33 13.77
C GLY A 128 7.85 18.22 12.36
N THR A 129 7.73 17.01 11.78
CA THR A 129 7.16 16.83 10.42
C THR A 129 5.64 16.97 10.38
N PHE A 130 4.91 16.43 11.35
CA PHE A 130 3.45 16.43 11.35
C PHE A 130 2.84 17.78 11.74
N GLU A 131 3.59 18.57 12.51
CA GLU A 131 3.31 19.96 12.88
C GLU A 131 3.24 20.85 11.63
N LYS A 132 4.03 20.54 10.60
CA LYS A 132 4.01 21.20 9.28
C LYS A 132 2.91 20.66 8.36
N LEU A 133 2.21 19.60 8.76
CA LEU A 133 1.17 18.92 7.99
C LEU A 133 -0.16 18.84 8.79
N PRO A 134 -0.72 19.97 9.23
CA PRO A 134 -1.85 19.99 10.17
C PRO A 134 -3.12 19.28 9.67
N GLY A 135 -3.28 19.14 8.34
CA GLY A 135 -4.39 18.41 7.72
C GLY A 135 -4.40 16.89 8.00
N TYR A 136 -3.30 16.32 8.51
CA TYR A 136 -3.21 14.90 8.90
C TYR A 136 -3.29 14.66 10.42
N ARG A 137 -3.59 15.70 11.24
CA ARG A 137 -3.66 15.58 12.71
C ARG A 137 -4.66 14.55 13.22
N ASP A 138 -5.73 14.29 12.47
CA ASP A 138 -6.84 13.41 12.86
C ASP A 138 -6.94 12.13 11.98
N TRP A 139 -5.84 11.77 11.33
CA TRP A 139 -5.72 10.57 10.49
C TRP A 139 -4.98 9.45 11.23
N GLY A 140 -5.30 8.21 10.85
CA GLY A 140 -4.43 7.05 11.11
C GLY A 140 -3.48 6.82 9.94
N PHE A 141 -2.50 5.94 10.11
CA PHE A 141 -1.48 5.68 9.08
C PHE A 141 -1.16 4.19 9.00
N ALA A 142 -1.13 3.62 7.79
CA ALA A 142 -0.47 2.35 7.56
C ALA A 142 1.00 2.61 7.23
N VAL A 143 1.91 1.92 7.92
CA VAL A 143 3.35 2.06 7.77
C VAL A 143 3.92 0.72 7.31
N PHE A 144 4.54 0.71 6.13
CA PHE A 144 5.15 -0.47 5.51
C PHE A 144 6.67 -0.29 5.46
N LYS A 145 7.43 -1.19 6.08
CA LYS A 145 8.90 -1.18 6.08
C LYS A 145 9.41 -1.93 4.86
N LEU A 146 10.04 -1.22 3.93
CA LEU A 146 10.47 -1.73 2.64
C LEU A 146 12.01 -1.81 2.60
N LYS A 147 12.54 -3.01 2.38
CA LYS A 147 14.00 -3.22 2.24
C LYS A 147 14.56 -2.49 1.01
N LYS A 148 15.83 -2.08 1.08
CA LYS A 148 16.57 -1.48 -0.04
C LYS A 148 16.59 -2.33 -1.32
N GLY A 149 16.98 -1.71 -2.43
CA GLY A 149 17.12 -2.31 -3.75
C GLY A 149 15.98 -1.96 -4.71
N LYS A 150 16.09 -2.45 -5.95
CA LYS A 150 15.10 -2.29 -7.02
C LYS A 150 14.17 -3.49 -7.06
N LYS A 151 12.87 -3.30 -6.85
CA LYS A 151 11.89 -4.39 -6.82
C LYS A 151 10.46 -3.94 -7.10
N LYS A 152 9.65 -4.86 -7.62
CA LYS A 152 8.20 -4.72 -7.63
C LYS A 152 7.67 -5.13 -6.27
N ILE A 153 7.00 -4.22 -5.57
CA ILE A 153 6.33 -4.50 -4.31
C ILE A 153 5.05 -5.27 -4.64
N HIS A 154 4.89 -6.46 -4.08
CA HIS A 154 3.65 -7.23 -4.21
C HIS A 154 2.47 -6.46 -3.61
N PRO A 155 1.21 -6.78 -3.97
CA PRO A 155 0.05 -6.03 -3.51
C PRO A 155 -0.01 -5.92 -1.98
N MET A 156 0.14 -4.70 -1.46
CA MET A 156 -0.13 -4.33 -0.08
C MET A 156 -1.63 -4.14 0.08
N ALA A 157 -2.31 -5.05 0.77
CA ALA A 157 -3.75 -4.99 0.97
C ALA A 157 -4.10 -4.74 2.45
N LEU A 158 -5.14 -3.92 2.66
CA LEU A 158 -5.72 -3.68 3.97
C LEU A 158 -7.23 -3.46 3.89
N GLU A 159 -7.94 -3.79 4.96
CA GLU A 159 -9.29 -3.32 5.26
C GLU A 159 -9.21 -2.28 6.38
N MET A 160 -9.94 -1.17 6.25
CA MET A 160 -10.06 -0.14 7.28
C MET A 160 -11.53 0.31 7.44
N PRO A 161 -11.95 0.77 8.63
CA PRO A 161 -13.12 1.62 8.75
C PRO A 161 -12.86 2.95 8.02
N THR A 162 -13.86 3.49 7.32
CA THR A 162 -13.76 4.80 6.65
C THR A 162 -14.52 5.86 7.44
N ARG A 163 -13.91 7.05 7.61
CA ARG A 163 -14.60 8.24 8.13
C ARG A 163 -15.64 8.82 7.14
N TRP A 164 -15.68 8.32 5.90
CA TRP A 164 -16.59 8.77 4.85
C TRP A 164 -17.43 7.60 4.29
N PRO A 165 -18.52 7.19 4.96
CA PRO A 165 -19.31 6.00 4.56
C PRO A 165 -20.09 6.15 3.23
N LYS A 166 -19.95 7.28 2.52
CA LYS A 166 -20.55 7.54 1.20
C LYS A 166 -19.50 7.87 0.13
N LYS A 167 -18.21 7.66 0.40
CA LYS A 167 -17.10 7.94 -0.53
C LYS A 167 -16.05 6.84 -0.46
N LEU A 168 -15.45 6.51 -1.59
CA LEU A 168 -14.22 5.73 -1.63
C LEU A 168 -13.01 6.68 -1.56
N PHE A 169 -12.09 6.39 -0.64
CA PHE A 169 -10.80 7.04 -0.55
C PHE A 169 -9.77 6.34 -1.44
N PHE A 170 -9.07 7.11 -2.25
CA PHE A 170 -7.87 6.68 -2.96
C PHE A 170 -6.69 7.52 -2.44
N PRO A 171 -5.56 6.92 -2.04
CA PRO A 171 -4.41 7.64 -1.50
C PRO A 171 -3.57 8.33 -2.59
N THR A 172 -4.20 9.17 -3.43
CA THR A 172 -3.58 9.84 -4.59
C THR A 172 -3.17 11.29 -4.34
N VAL A 173 -3.74 11.98 -3.34
CA VAL A 173 -3.49 13.42 -3.08
C VAL A 173 -2.03 13.70 -2.70
N HIS A 174 -1.36 14.59 -3.43
CA HIS A 174 -0.01 15.07 -3.15
C HIS A 174 -0.02 16.09 -2.00
#